data_AF-A0A974TDV9-F1
#
_entry.id   AF-A0A974TDV9-F1
#
_cell.length_a   1.000
_cell.length_b   1.000
_cell.length_c   1.000
_cell.angle_alpha   90.00
_cell.angle_beta   90.00
_cell.angle_gamma   90.00
#
_symmetry.space_group_name_H-M   'P 1'
#
loop_
_entity.id
_entity.type
_entity.pdbx_description
1 polymer ?
#
loop_
_entity_poly.entity_id
_entity_poly.type
_entity_poly.pdbx_seq_one_letter_code
_entity_poly.pdbx_strand_id
1 'polypeptide(L)'
;MSPRQFQLFRHLFEAVVQRCLDERLAGGEGFAVDASLIQADANKQRSLAGSDWTALDHPQDAPRAVREYLATLDEAAWGAATEVEPRFVLPSDPAAQWIGMMRGPAFFAYADNYLIDLKSAGIVDVEASRAVRQAEVGAARTMLERTAERFGLKPERLAGDSAYGSAEMLH
;
A
#
# COMPACT_ATOMS: atom_id res chain seq x y z
N MET A 1 13.58 -8.32 0.19
CA MET A 1 13.36 -8.70 1.61
C MET A 1 12.68 -10.06 1.62
N SER A 2 13.10 -11.02 2.45
CA SER A 2 12.41 -12.34 2.46
C SER A 2 11.06 -12.23 3.19
N PRO A 3 10.05 -13.06 2.88
CA PRO A 3 8.76 -13.05 3.58
C PRO A 3 8.89 -13.18 5.10
N ARG A 4 9.93 -13.89 5.58
CA ARG A 4 10.22 -14.04 7.02
C ARG A 4 10.68 -12.73 7.67
N GLN A 5 11.47 -11.92 6.98
CA GLN A 5 11.93 -10.63 7.50
C GLN A 5 10.77 -9.63 7.61
N PHE A 6 9.85 -9.63 6.64
CA PHE A 6 8.64 -8.81 6.70
C PHE A 6 7.79 -9.14 7.94
N GLN A 7 7.58 -10.43 8.20
CA GLN A 7 6.83 -10.87 9.38
C GLN A 7 7.51 -10.46 10.70
N LEU A 8 8.85 -10.44 10.74
CA LEU A 8 9.58 -9.95 11.91
C LEU A 8 9.34 -8.46 12.15
N PHE A 9 9.45 -7.61 11.12
CA PHE A 9 9.21 -6.18 11.27
C PHE A 9 7.76 -5.87 11.62
N ARG A 10 6.81 -6.58 11.02
CA ARG A 10 5.40 -6.49 11.39
C ARG A 10 5.19 -6.82 12.87
N HIS A 11 5.75 -7.93 13.34
CA HIS A 11 5.65 -8.33 14.74
C HIS A 11 6.27 -7.31 15.70
N LEU A 12 7.44 -6.76 15.36
CA LEU A 12 8.08 -5.71 16.14
C LEU A 12 7.21 -4.44 16.20
N PHE A 13 6.69 -4.00 15.05
CA PHE A 13 5.79 -2.85 14.98
C PHE A 13 4.55 -3.07 15.85
N GLU A 14 3.89 -4.23 15.71
CA GLU A 14 2.69 -4.57 16.48
C GLU A 14 2.99 -4.61 17.99
N ALA A 15 4.15 -5.13 18.40
CA ALA A 15 4.55 -5.15 19.80
C ALA A 15 4.75 -3.73 20.38
N VAL A 16 5.30 -2.80 19.58
CA VAL A 16 5.44 -1.39 19.98
C VAL A 16 4.06 -0.74 20.10
N VAL A 17 3.17 -0.95 19.12
CA VAL A 17 1.80 -0.41 19.15
C VAL A 17 1.05 -0.95 20.38
N GLN A 18 1.10 -2.26 20.64
CA GLN A 18 0.49 -2.86 21.82
C GLN A 18 1.00 -2.21 23.10
N ARG A 19 2.31 -2.00 23.22
CA ARG A 19 2.86 -1.35 24.41
C ARG A 19 2.38 0.09 24.56
N CYS A 20 2.28 0.85 23.46
CA CYS A 20 1.71 2.19 23.48
C CYS A 20 0.24 2.19 23.94
N LEU A 21 -0.54 1.19 23.57
CA LEU A 21 -1.93 1.05 24.02
C LEU A 21 -2.02 0.70 25.51
N ASP A 22 -1.21 -0.25 25.98
CA ASP A 22 -1.17 -0.66 27.39
C ASP A 22 -0.80 0.52 28.31
N GLU A 23 0.13 1.37 27.85
CA GLU A 23 0.57 2.59 28.55
C GLU A 23 -0.33 3.80 28.28
N ARG A 24 -1.44 3.64 27.54
CA ARG A 24 -2.41 4.69 27.18
C ARG A 24 -1.80 5.86 26.41
N LEU A 25 -0.74 5.61 25.66
CA LEU A 25 -0.09 6.56 24.76
C LEU A 25 -0.82 6.70 23.42
N ALA A 26 -1.69 5.75 23.06
CA ALA A 26 -2.60 5.83 21.91
C ALA A 26 -4.07 5.76 22.37
N GLY A 27 -4.96 6.48 21.67
CA GLY A 27 -6.34 6.69 22.09
C GLY A 27 -7.35 5.69 21.54
N GLY A 28 -7.19 5.25 20.28
CA GLY A 28 -8.11 4.31 19.63
C GLY A 28 -9.50 4.85 19.30
N GLU A 29 -9.83 6.07 19.74
CA GLU A 29 -11.16 6.69 19.59
C GLU A 29 -11.40 7.25 18.18
N GLY A 30 -10.35 7.67 17.48
CA GLY A 30 -10.45 8.21 16.14
C GLY A 30 -9.15 8.08 15.38
N PHE A 31 -9.26 7.72 14.11
CA PHE A 31 -8.12 7.49 13.24
C PHE A 31 -8.11 8.43 12.03
N ALA A 32 -6.92 8.66 11.48
CA ALA A 32 -6.74 9.22 10.16
C ALA A 32 -6.07 8.19 9.24
N VAL A 33 -6.44 8.20 7.97
CA VAL A 33 -5.74 7.47 6.90
C VAL A 33 -5.10 8.48 5.98
N ASP A 34 -3.84 8.25 5.65
CA ASP A 34 -3.09 9.03 4.69
C ASP A 34 -2.02 8.15 4.03
N ALA A 35 -1.46 8.63 2.92
CA ALA A 35 -0.46 7.90 2.15
C ALA A 35 0.65 8.81 1.66
N SER A 36 1.88 8.32 1.74
CA SER A 36 3.04 8.97 1.17
C SER A 36 3.52 8.23 -0.08
N LEU A 37 3.84 9.00 -1.13
CA LEU A 37 4.43 8.44 -2.34
C LEU A 37 5.91 8.14 -2.11
N ILE A 38 6.29 6.87 -2.28
CA ILE A 38 7.67 6.42 -2.24
C ILE A 38 8.14 6.21 -3.67
N GLN A 39 9.12 6.99 -4.10
CA GLN A 39 9.69 6.85 -5.43
C GLN A 39 10.34 5.47 -5.58
N ALA A 40 9.96 4.75 -6.64
CA ALA A 40 10.60 3.49 -7.01
C ALA A 40 12.01 3.77 -7.56
N ASP A 41 12.99 2.98 -7.13
CA ASP A 41 14.35 3.01 -7.66
C ASP A 41 14.37 2.29 -9.02
N ALA A 42 13.86 2.99 -10.04
CA ALA A 42 13.71 2.43 -11.37
C ALA A 42 14.13 3.40 -12.47
N ASN A 43 14.81 2.86 -13.47
CA ASN A 43 15.21 3.64 -14.64
C ASN A 43 14.02 3.81 -15.60
N LYS A 44 13.34 4.96 -15.48
CA LYS A 44 12.20 5.33 -16.32
C LYS A 44 12.47 5.34 -17.83
N GLN A 45 13.71 5.43 -18.29
CA GLN A 45 14.02 5.35 -19.73
C GLN A 45 13.81 3.95 -20.32
N ARG A 46 13.70 2.93 -19.47
CA ARG A 46 13.44 1.54 -19.86
C ARG A 46 11.97 1.15 -19.74
N SER A 47 11.07 2.12 -19.51
CA SER A 47 9.64 1.85 -19.46
C SER A 47 9.09 1.54 -20.84
N LEU A 48 8.08 0.69 -20.89
CA LEU A 48 7.26 0.41 -22.07
C LEU A 48 5.94 1.18 -21.95
N ALA A 49 5.29 1.45 -23.08
CA ALA A 49 3.88 1.81 -23.04
C ALA A 49 3.09 0.65 -22.41
N GLY A 50 2.01 0.93 -21.68
CA GLY A 50 1.18 -0.12 -21.09
C GLY A 50 0.71 -1.15 -22.11
N SER A 51 0.29 -0.67 -23.29
CA SER A 51 -0.17 -1.50 -24.41
C SER A 51 0.87 -2.47 -24.96
N ASP A 52 2.15 -2.16 -24.74
CA ASP A 52 3.28 -2.97 -25.20
C ASP A 52 3.77 -3.92 -24.10
N TRP A 53 3.18 -3.84 -22.90
CA TRP A 53 3.50 -4.71 -21.77
C TRP A 53 2.57 -5.92 -21.71
N THR A 54 3.19 -7.09 -21.74
CA THR A 54 2.53 -8.38 -21.60
C THR A 54 3.06 -9.08 -20.35
N ALA A 55 2.35 -8.94 -19.23
CA ALA A 55 2.74 -9.51 -17.93
C ALA A 55 3.04 -11.03 -17.97
N LEU A 56 2.52 -11.72 -18.99
CA LEU A 56 2.51 -13.17 -19.15
C LEU A 56 3.53 -13.72 -20.17
N ASP A 57 4.33 -12.87 -20.83
CA ASP A 57 5.32 -13.36 -21.82
C ASP A 57 6.60 -13.93 -21.16
N HIS A 58 6.62 -14.02 -19.83
CA HIS A 58 7.72 -14.64 -19.11
C HIS A 58 7.64 -16.18 -19.20
N PRO A 59 8.70 -16.84 -19.69
CA PRO A 59 8.64 -18.27 -19.95
C PRO A 59 8.56 -19.06 -18.63
N GLN A 60 7.92 -20.24 -18.68
CA GLN A 60 7.66 -21.10 -17.50
C GLN A 60 8.94 -21.48 -16.72
N ASP A 61 10.09 -21.37 -17.37
CA ASP A 61 11.44 -21.58 -16.84
C ASP A 61 12.00 -20.37 -16.06
N ALA A 62 11.25 -19.27 -15.93
CA ALA A 62 11.66 -18.11 -15.15
C ALA A 62 12.04 -18.51 -13.70
N PRO A 63 13.03 -17.85 -13.06
CA PRO A 63 13.40 -18.14 -11.69
C PRO A 63 12.19 -18.05 -10.76
N ARG A 64 12.15 -18.91 -9.72
CA ARG A 64 11.04 -18.95 -8.75
C ARG A 64 10.67 -17.57 -8.20
N ALA A 65 11.67 -16.77 -7.83
CA ALA A 65 11.46 -15.43 -7.30
C ALA A 65 10.75 -14.49 -8.30
N VAL A 66 11.03 -14.62 -9.60
CA VAL A 66 10.35 -13.83 -10.64
C VAL A 66 8.89 -14.25 -10.74
N ARG A 67 8.61 -15.56 -10.77
CA ARG A 67 7.22 -16.05 -10.80
C ARG A 67 6.43 -15.65 -9.55
N GLU A 68 7.03 -15.75 -8.37
CA GLU A 68 6.39 -15.34 -7.11
C GLU A 68 6.06 -13.85 -7.13
N TYR A 69 6.99 -13.00 -7.58
CA TYR A 69 6.74 -11.57 -7.70
C TYR A 69 5.66 -11.24 -8.75
N LEU A 70 5.68 -11.88 -9.92
CA LEU A 70 4.64 -11.66 -10.93
C LEU A 70 3.26 -12.10 -10.43
N ALA A 71 3.17 -13.19 -9.66
CA ALA A 71 1.93 -13.61 -9.04
C ALA A 71 1.39 -12.59 -8.02
N THR A 72 2.25 -11.80 -7.37
CA THR A 72 1.77 -10.72 -6.48
C THR A 72 1.09 -9.58 -7.23
N LEU A 73 1.32 -9.42 -8.54
CA LEU A 73 0.65 -8.38 -9.33
C LEU A 73 -0.86 -8.62 -9.47
N ASP A 74 -1.30 -9.87 -9.34
CA ASP A 74 -2.73 -10.23 -9.34
C ASP A 74 -3.41 -9.93 -7.99
N GLU A 75 -2.66 -9.51 -6.97
CA GLU A 75 -3.23 -9.10 -5.69
C GLU A 75 -3.85 -7.70 -5.80
N ALA A 76 -4.92 -7.48 -5.04
CA ALA A 76 -5.64 -6.19 -5.03
C ALA A 76 -4.71 -5.02 -4.73
N ALA A 77 -3.77 -5.17 -3.80
CA ALA A 77 -2.84 -4.10 -3.42
C ALA A 77 -1.87 -3.68 -4.55
N TRP A 78 -1.59 -4.55 -5.53
CA TRP A 78 -0.46 -4.37 -6.46
C TRP A 78 -0.87 -4.31 -7.94
N GLY A 79 -2.05 -4.78 -8.31
CA GLY A 79 -2.54 -4.66 -9.68
C GLY A 79 -4.04 -4.86 -9.84
N ALA A 80 -4.65 -5.80 -9.12
CA ALA A 80 -6.05 -6.13 -9.29
C ALA A 80 -7.05 -5.08 -8.73
N ALA A 81 -6.58 -4.04 -8.02
CA ALA A 81 -7.46 -2.95 -7.57
C ALA A 81 -8.03 -2.09 -8.72
N THR A 82 -7.46 -2.15 -9.93
CA THR A 82 -7.99 -1.40 -11.06
C THR A 82 -7.81 -2.15 -12.37
N GLU A 83 -8.86 -2.16 -13.20
CA GLU A 83 -8.80 -2.65 -14.58
C GLU A 83 -8.18 -1.63 -15.55
N VAL A 84 -7.87 -0.41 -15.06
CA VAL A 84 -7.30 0.65 -15.89
C VAL A 84 -5.87 0.31 -16.27
N GLU A 85 -5.63 0.19 -17.56
CA GLU A 85 -4.30 -0.06 -18.09
C GLU A 85 -3.34 1.09 -17.77
N PRO A 86 -2.16 0.81 -17.20
CA PRO A 86 -1.20 1.85 -16.85
C PRO A 86 -0.63 2.51 -18.10
N ARG A 87 -0.42 3.82 -18.08
CA ARG A 87 0.16 4.53 -19.24
C ARG A 87 1.55 4.01 -19.61
N PHE A 88 2.37 3.76 -18.61
CA PHE A 88 3.70 3.19 -18.75
C PHE A 88 3.91 2.11 -17.70
N VAL A 89 4.64 1.07 -18.08
CA VAL A 89 5.04 -0.03 -17.20
C VAL A 89 6.55 -0.15 -17.25
N LEU A 90 7.16 -0.42 -16.09
CA LEU A 90 8.56 -0.80 -16.00
C LEU A 90 8.65 -2.32 -15.94
N PRO A 91 9.25 -3.00 -16.93
CA PRO A 91 9.42 -4.45 -16.89
C PRO A 91 10.20 -4.96 -15.67
N SER A 92 11.15 -4.16 -15.17
CA SER A 92 11.93 -4.50 -13.98
C SER A 92 11.14 -4.37 -12.68
N ASP A 93 10.05 -3.59 -12.69
CA ASP A 93 9.19 -3.35 -11.53
C ASP A 93 7.75 -2.95 -11.97
N PRO A 94 6.92 -3.91 -12.42
CA PRO A 94 5.60 -3.62 -12.97
C PRO A 94 4.57 -3.14 -11.94
N ALA A 95 4.83 -3.38 -10.64
CA ALA A 95 3.98 -2.91 -9.55
C ALA A 95 4.08 -1.40 -9.31
N ALA A 96 5.22 -0.79 -9.67
CA ALA A 96 5.41 0.64 -9.51
C ALA A 96 4.50 1.42 -10.46
N GLN A 97 3.76 2.39 -9.92
CA GLN A 97 2.80 3.17 -10.68
C GLN A 97 3.44 4.42 -11.28
N TRP A 98 3.16 4.68 -12.56
CA TRP A 98 3.51 5.95 -13.19
C TRP A 98 2.65 7.10 -12.64
N ILE A 99 3.28 8.05 -11.95
CA ILE A 99 2.63 9.21 -11.33
C ILE A 99 3.05 10.49 -12.05
N GLY A 100 2.05 11.25 -12.51
CA GLY A 100 2.24 12.63 -12.97
C GLY A 100 2.00 13.61 -11.83
N MET A 101 3.03 14.36 -11.44
CA MET A 101 2.90 15.39 -10.39
C MET A 101 2.66 16.76 -11.03
N MET A 102 1.75 17.57 -10.47
CA MET A 102 1.35 18.87 -11.03
C MET A 102 2.50 19.88 -11.24
N ARG A 103 3.69 19.66 -10.66
CA ARG A 103 4.84 20.58 -10.73
C ARG A 103 6.21 19.88 -10.86
N GLY A 104 6.27 18.67 -11.41
CA GLY A 104 7.52 17.94 -11.55
C GLY A 104 7.51 16.90 -12.67
N PRO A 105 8.68 16.39 -13.08
CA PRO A 105 8.75 15.29 -14.03
C PRO A 105 8.08 14.06 -13.44
N ALA A 106 7.27 13.38 -14.24
CA ALA A 106 6.65 12.13 -13.84
C ALA A 106 7.72 11.06 -13.48
N PHE A 107 7.34 10.19 -12.54
CA PHE A 107 8.18 9.16 -11.97
C PHE A 107 7.34 7.95 -11.58
N PHE A 108 8.00 6.83 -11.27
CA PHE A 108 7.35 5.63 -10.80
C PHE A 108 7.38 5.58 -9.28
N ALA A 109 6.27 5.19 -8.66
CA ALA A 109 6.11 5.24 -7.21
C ALA A 109 5.21 4.14 -6.66
N TYR A 110 5.35 3.94 -5.36
CA TYR A 110 4.48 3.19 -4.48
C TYR A 110 3.76 4.12 -3.52
N ALA A 111 2.67 3.66 -2.91
CA ALA A 111 2.04 4.32 -1.79
C ALA A 111 2.39 3.56 -0.51
N ASP A 112 2.95 4.26 0.47
CA ASP A 112 3.04 3.79 1.85
C ASP A 112 1.86 4.39 2.62
N ASN A 113 0.86 3.56 2.88
CA ASN A 113 -0.37 3.99 3.56
C ASN A 113 -0.20 3.77 5.06
N TYR A 114 -0.69 4.71 5.86
CA TYR A 114 -0.62 4.62 7.31
C TYR A 114 -1.95 5.01 7.96
N LEU A 115 -2.27 4.28 9.03
CA LEU A 115 -3.37 4.55 9.94
C LEU A 115 -2.81 5.27 11.16
N ILE A 116 -3.30 6.47 11.44
CA ILE A 116 -2.78 7.36 12.50
C ILE A 116 -3.83 7.50 13.61
N ASP A 117 -3.42 7.33 14.86
CA ASP A 117 -4.22 7.68 16.02
C ASP A 117 -4.31 9.21 16.19
N LEU A 118 -5.52 9.76 16.15
CA LEU A 118 -5.75 11.21 16.19
C LEU A 118 -5.38 11.85 17.53
N LYS A 119 -5.36 11.08 18.62
CA LYS A 119 -5.04 11.59 19.96
C LYS A 119 -3.53 11.79 20.13
N SER A 120 -2.75 10.82 19.67
CA SER A 120 -1.29 10.79 19.84
C SER A 120 -0.51 11.25 18.61
N ALA A 121 -1.19 11.33 17.45
CA ALA A 121 -0.57 11.45 16.13
C ALA A 121 0.43 10.32 15.80
N GLY A 122 0.32 9.18 16.51
CA GLY A 122 1.14 8.00 16.27
C GLY A 122 0.56 7.10 15.19
N ILE A 123 1.43 6.48 14.39
CA ILE A 123 1.02 5.46 13.41
C ILE A 123 0.73 4.15 14.13
N VAL A 124 -0.48 3.62 13.93
CA VAL A 124 -0.98 2.38 14.55
C VAL A 124 -1.07 1.22 13.57
N ASP A 125 -1.05 1.49 12.27
CA ASP A 125 -0.88 0.47 11.22
C ASP A 125 -0.27 1.10 9.94
N VAL A 126 0.33 0.25 9.10
CA VAL A 126 0.91 0.60 7.80
C VAL A 126 0.57 -0.48 6.77
N GLU A 127 0.37 -0.09 5.51
CA GLU A 127 0.15 -1.01 4.39
C GLU A 127 0.72 -0.41 3.11
N ALA A 128 1.63 -1.14 2.47
CA ALA A 128 2.18 -0.71 1.19
C ALA A 128 1.25 -1.14 0.06
N SER A 129 1.09 -0.29 -0.94
CA SER A 129 0.30 -0.59 -2.12
C SER A 129 0.90 0.04 -3.38
N ARG A 130 0.38 -0.36 -4.53
CA ARG A 130 0.48 0.43 -5.75
C ARG A 130 -0.08 1.83 -5.48
N ALA A 131 0.58 2.86 -6.02
CA ALA A 131 0.17 4.27 -5.86
C ALA A 131 -1.04 4.62 -6.75
N VAL A 132 -2.16 3.94 -6.52
CA VAL A 132 -3.42 4.18 -7.19
C VAL A 132 -4.53 4.21 -6.15
N ARG A 133 -5.44 5.18 -6.29
CA ARG A 133 -6.48 5.47 -5.31
C ARG A 133 -7.27 4.23 -4.86
N GLN A 134 -7.63 3.34 -5.78
CA GLN A 134 -8.37 2.12 -5.46
C GLN A 134 -7.58 1.18 -4.54
N ALA A 135 -6.26 1.06 -4.77
CA ALA A 135 -5.39 0.26 -3.92
C ALA A 135 -5.17 0.93 -2.55
N GLU A 136 -5.06 2.26 -2.51
CA GLU A 136 -4.95 3.02 -1.25
C GLU A 136 -6.21 2.87 -0.37
N VAL A 137 -7.41 2.86 -0.97
CA VAL A 137 -8.67 2.58 -0.25
C VAL A 137 -8.69 1.12 0.26
N GLY A 138 -8.24 0.17 -0.54
CA GLY A 138 -8.10 -1.23 -0.11
C GLY A 138 -7.10 -1.40 1.05
N ALA A 139 -5.99 -0.65 1.00
CA ALA A 139 -4.98 -0.61 2.05
C ALA A 139 -5.56 -0.01 3.34
N ALA A 140 -6.33 1.08 3.25
CA ALA A 140 -7.03 1.69 4.38
C ALA A 140 -7.95 0.67 5.09
N ARG A 141 -8.75 -0.05 4.31
CA ARG A 141 -9.64 -1.10 4.84
C ARG A 141 -8.85 -2.22 5.50
N THR A 142 -7.80 -2.70 4.86
CA THR A 142 -6.92 -3.75 5.39
C THR A 142 -6.32 -3.35 6.74
N MET A 143 -5.83 -2.11 6.86
CA MET A 143 -5.29 -1.58 8.11
C MET A 143 -6.35 -1.49 9.21
N LEU A 144 -7.57 -1.03 8.88
CA LEU A 144 -8.67 -0.94 9.85
C LEU A 144 -9.09 -2.32 10.37
N GLU A 145 -9.29 -3.28 9.46
CA GLU A 145 -9.66 -4.66 9.80
C GLU A 145 -8.57 -5.31 10.68
N ARG A 146 -7.30 -5.21 10.25
CA ARG A 146 -6.17 -5.77 11.00
C ARG A 146 -5.99 -5.11 12.37
N THR A 147 -6.12 -3.79 12.47
CA THR A 147 -6.02 -3.08 13.75
C THR A 147 -7.14 -3.52 14.71
N ALA A 148 -8.36 -3.70 14.19
CA ALA A 148 -9.48 -4.21 14.98
C ALA A 148 -9.25 -5.66 15.45
N GLU A 149 -8.71 -6.53 14.60
CA GLU A 149 -8.42 -7.92 14.95
C GLU A 149 -7.26 -8.06 15.94
N ARG A 150 -6.19 -7.27 15.76
CA ARG A 150 -4.95 -7.39 16.56
C ARG A 150 -5.04 -6.70 17.91
N PHE A 151 -5.68 -5.53 17.95
CA PHE A 151 -5.66 -4.65 19.11
C PHE A 151 -7.05 -4.37 19.69
N GLY A 152 -8.12 -4.82 19.03
CA GLY A 152 -9.50 -4.53 19.45
C GLY A 152 -9.91 -3.08 19.24
N LEU A 153 -9.16 -2.30 18.45
CA LEU A 153 -9.47 -0.89 18.21
C LEU A 153 -10.45 -0.74 17.06
N LYS A 154 -11.58 -0.10 17.34
CA LYS A 154 -12.57 0.29 16.34
C LYS A 154 -12.82 1.78 16.46
N PRO A 155 -12.35 2.61 15.51
CA PRO A 155 -12.46 4.05 15.63
C PRO A 155 -13.93 4.47 15.52
N GLU A 156 -14.34 5.45 16.32
CA GLU A 156 -15.67 6.08 16.17
C GLU A 156 -15.69 7.09 15.01
N ARG A 157 -14.52 7.57 14.61
CA ARG A 157 -14.33 8.58 13.57
C ARG A 157 -13.11 8.23 12.72
N LEU A 158 -13.27 8.34 11.41
CA LEU A 158 -12.20 8.17 10.43
C LEU A 158 -12.03 9.48 9.64
N ALA A 159 -10.82 10.04 9.69
CA ALA A 159 -10.39 11.17 8.89
C ALA A 159 -9.52 10.71 7.71
N GLY A 160 -9.51 11.48 6.64
CA GLY A 160 -8.66 11.22 5.47
C GLY A 160 -8.93 12.26 4.41
N ASP A 161 -8.14 12.25 3.34
CA ASP A 161 -8.47 13.04 2.14
C ASP A 161 -9.86 12.60 1.61
N SER A 162 -10.57 13.54 0.98
CA SER A 162 -11.78 13.32 0.19
C SER A 162 -11.67 12.12 -0.77
N ALA A 163 -10.46 11.78 -1.20
CA ALA A 163 -10.18 10.57 -1.99
C ALA A 163 -10.58 9.27 -1.27
N TYR A 164 -10.52 9.22 0.06
CA TYR A 164 -10.89 8.07 0.89
C TYR A 164 -12.39 8.04 1.25
N GLY A 165 -13.15 9.08 0.93
CA GLY A 165 -14.60 9.16 1.18
C GLY A 165 -15.44 8.39 0.16
N SER A 166 -15.14 7.11 -0.11
CA SER A 166 -16.03 6.24 -0.88
C SER A 166 -17.14 5.67 0.00
N ALA A 167 -18.31 5.38 -0.59
CA ALA A 167 -19.46 4.83 0.15
C ALA A 167 -19.14 3.51 0.87
N GLU A 168 -18.14 2.76 0.39
CA GLU A 168 -17.68 1.48 0.96
C GLU A 168 -16.92 1.65 2.30
N MET A 169 -16.46 2.86 2.61
CA MET A 169 -15.76 3.18 3.88
C MET A 169 -16.73 3.62 4.99
N LEU A 170 -18.04 3.67 4.73
CA LEU A 170 -19.09 4.13 5.64
C LEU A 170 -19.94 2.96 6.14
N HIS A 171 -19.40 2.12 7.03
CA HIS A 171 -20.16 1.06 7.70
C HIS A 171 -19.85 0.97 9.19
#